data_AF-A0A949Y648-F1
#
_entry.id   AF-A0A949Y648-F1
#
_cell.length_a   1.000
_cell.length_b   1.000
_cell.length_c   1.000
_cell.angle_alpha   90.00
_cell.angle_beta   90.00
_cell.angle_gamma   90.00
#
_symmetry.space_group_name_H-M   'P 1'
#
loop_
_entity.id
_entity.type
_entity.pdbx_description
1 polymer ?
#
loop_
_entity_poly.entity_id
_entity_poly.type
_entity_poly.pdbx_seq_one_letter_code
_entity_poly.pdbx_strand_id
1 'polypeptide(L)'
;MRTKPGRKGGTMPTRISRSRLFLPALLFILLALPSVYLFCSIRPLWRDSDAFYQVATKFEFLTVLHWPPLYCFGARIPFLFATILDGSIFHGGFSFNWPRVTDLGVYLLLVLQHLFLIGALLIICLTLAKSWPVRFLIGTVFASCAPIYVFAHCVGSEAIMAPLLMLGATAGLKYLCSPSRWSLVLLFCFIVLNMLDRHANGVIAALVPLAILFLLGLAVARPSLSPPSYLSVSLRGFFVSVAVGVAAILTANAVILGVCRLDKIPYRSGAGYAFVWRLDFIKDLPPERQSAIISKAEADLQDPALTAALEKLKEMSARGEFNPDDICMAVDNTLGQQGYQGQKRHVSFDQKLNRFFTYFLEHESADLFQVVAREVGAGMSFTPTLLTKDPFICTDW
;
A
#
# COMPACT_ATOMS: atom_id res chain seq x y z
N MET A 1 -38.57 48.46 49.35
CA MET A 1 -38.44 47.02 49.68
C MET A 1 -39.30 46.20 48.73
N ARG A 2 -38.68 45.44 47.82
CA ARG A 2 -39.34 44.39 47.02
C ARG A 2 -38.38 43.19 46.97
N THR A 3 -38.83 42.09 47.55
CA THR A 3 -38.08 40.87 47.84
C THR A 3 -37.93 40.00 46.60
N LYS A 4 -36.69 39.60 46.28
CA LYS A 4 -36.36 38.52 45.34
C LYS A 4 -36.72 37.16 45.94
N PRO A 5 -37.41 36.25 45.23
CA PRO A 5 -37.38 34.84 45.55
C PRO A 5 -36.19 34.17 44.84
N GLY A 6 -35.37 33.49 45.63
CA GLY A 6 -34.13 32.85 45.22
C GLY A 6 -34.35 31.61 44.35
N ARG A 7 -33.50 31.46 43.33
CA ARG A 7 -33.32 30.24 42.55
C ARG A 7 -32.16 29.46 43.19
N LYS A 8 -32.46 28.45 44.00
CA LYS A 8 -31.48 27.50 44.56
C LYS A 8 -31.89 26.07 44.19
N GLY A 9 -30.92 25.30 43.71
CA GLY A 9 -30.90 23.83 43.73
C GLY A 9 -31.64 23.16 42.56
N GLY A 10 -31.07 22.25 41.79
CA GLY A 10 -29.76 21.62 41.88
C GLY A 10 -29.34 21.13 40.51
N THR A 11 -28.07 21.38 40.18
CA THR A 11 -27.37 20.68 39.11
C THR A 11 -27.23 19.22 39.53
N MET A 12 -28.06 18.34 38.96
CA MET A 12 -27.80 16.90 39.01
C MET A 12 -26.43 16.65 38.37
N PRO A 13 -25.48 16.01 39.09
CA PRO A 13 -24.23 15.60 38.49
C PRO A 13 -24.51 14.51 37.47
N THR A 14 -24.32 14.88 36.21
CA THR A 14 -23.75 14.07 35.13
C THR A 14 -23.41 12.62 35.51
N ARG A 15 -24.43 11.76 35.53
CA ARG A 15 -24.25 10.30 35.39
C ARG A 15 -23.82 10.05 33.95
N ILE A 16 -22.58 10.43 33.62
CA ILE A 16 -21.91 10.08 32.36
C ILE A 16 -21.94 8.55 32.32
N SER A 17 -22.87 8.02 31.53
CA SER A 17 -23.28 6.64 31.66
C SER A 17 -22.14 5.74 31.21
N ARG A 18 -21.66 4.88 32.13
CA ARG A 18 -20.71 3.79 31.82
C ARG A 18 -21.13 2.95 30.60
N SER A 19 -22.42 2.99 30.23
CA SER A 19 -22.98 2.34 29.04
C SER A 19 -22.52 2.94 27.69
N ARG A 20 -22.00 4.17 27.62
CA ARG A 20 -21.57 4.78 26.34
C ARG A 20 -20.27 4.18 25.78
N LEU A 21 -19.42 3.62 26.62
CA LEU A 21 -18.15 3.00 26.22
C LEU A 21 -18.24 1.48 26.05
N PHE A 22 -19.30 0.85 26.55
CA PHE A 22 -19.44 -0.61 26.52
C PHE A 22 -19.51 -1.17 25.10
N LEU A 23 -20.38 -0.61 24.24
CA LEU A 23 -20.56 -1.11 22.87
C LEU A 23 -19.33 -0.90 21.98
N PRO A 24 -18.65 0.28 21.99
CA PRO A 24 -17.37 0.42 21.30
C PRO A 24 -16.30 -0.56 21.80
N ALA A 25 -16.22 -0.79 23.11
CA ALA A 25 -15.25 -1.73 23.68
C ALA A 25 -15.53 -3.17 23.26
N LEU A 26 -16.80 -3.59 23.22
CA LEU A 26 -17.17 -4.92 22.73
C LEU A 26 -16.83 -5.10 21.25
N LEU A 27 -17.06 -4.07 20.43
CA LEU A 27 -16.67 -4.08 19.01
C LEU A 27 -15.14 -4.11 18.85
N PHE A 28 -14.40 -3.38 19.68
CA PHE A 28 -12.93 -3.44 19.71
C PHE A 28 -12.45 -4.84 20.03
N ILE A 29 -13.02 -5.49 21.06
CA ILE A 29 -12.68 -6.87 21.43
C ILE A 29 -12.94 -7.81 20.24
N LEU A 30 -14.12 -7.72 19.61
CA LEU A 30 -14.46 -8.52 18.42
C LEU A 30 -13.39 -8.38 17.33
N LEU A 31 -12.99 -7.15 17.02
CA LEU A 31 -11.98 -6.86 15.99
C LEU A 31 -10.56 -7.27 16.42
N ALA A 32 -10.27 -7.36 17.71
CA ALA A 32 -8.98 -7.74 18.25
C ALA A 32 -8.78 -9.27 18.35
N LEU A 33 -9.87 -10.05 18.43
CA LEU A 33 -9.80 -11.51 18.60
C LEU A 33 -8.89 -12.21 17.56
N PRO A 34 -8.96 -11.92 16.24
CA PRO A 34 -8.08 -12.56 15.27
C PRO A 34 -6.60 -12.19 15.47
N SER A 35 -6.31 -10.94 15.86
CA SER A 35 -4.94 -10.50 16.20
C SER A 35 -4.40 -11.28 17.39
N VAL A 36 -5.21 -11.45 18.46
CA VAL A 36 -4.82 -12.23 19.65
C VAL A 36 -4.52 -13.67 19.26
N TYR A 37 -5.38 -14.29 18.44
CA TYR A 37 -5.16 -15.64 17.94
C TYR A 37 -3.81 -15.77 17.20
N LEU A 38 -3.49 -14.82 16.32
CA LEU A 38 -2.23 -14.82 15.57
C LEU A 38 -1.02 -14.70 16.51
N PHE A 39 -1.02 -13.76 17.46
CA PHE A 39 0.07 -13.64 18.45
C PHE A 39 0.26 -14.89 19.30
N CYS A 40 -0.82 -15.63 19.59
CA CYS A 40 -0.74 -16.86 20.38
C CYS A 40 -0.29 -18.08 19.56
N SER A 41 -0.56 -18.10 18.25
CA SER A 41 -0.49 -19.33 17.45
C SER A 41 0.56 -19.29 16.33
N ILE A 42 0.91 -18.09 15.88
CA ILE A 42 1.74 -17.86 14.69
C ILE A 42 2.96 -17.04 15.10
N ARG A 43 4.13 -17.41 14.57
CA ARG A 43 5.36 -16.63 14.73
C ARG A 43 5.34 -15.43 13.78
N PRO A 44 6.09 -14.35 14.08
CA PRO A 44 6.25 -13.25 13.16
C PRO A 44 6.55 -13.72 11.73
N LEU A 45 5.75 -13.25 10.78
CA LEU A 45 5.92 -13.61 9.37
C LEU A 45 6.86 -12.58 8.72
N TRP A 46 7.83 -13.04 7.96
CA TRP A 46 8.76 -12.18 7.22
C TRP A 46 8.39 -12.19 5.74
N ARG A 47 8.23 -11.01 5.16
CA ARG A 47 7.98 -10.84 3.72
C ARG A 47 9.31 -10.89 2.95
N ASP A 48 9.88 -12.08 2.87
CA ASP A 48 11.14 -12.36 2.19
C ASP A 48 12.26 -11.34 2.43
N SER A 49 13.15 -11.16 1.45
CA SER A 49 14.21 -10.17 1.46
C SER A 49 13.66 -8.74 1.52
N ASP A 50 12.48 -8.48 0.98
CA ASP A 50 11.84 -7.16 0.97
C ASP A 50 11.67 -6.59 2.37
N ALA A 51 11.14 -7.39 3.29
CA ALA A 51 10.97 -7.04 4.69
C ALA A 51 12.30 -6.62 5.32
N PHE A 52 13.34 -7.43 5.06
CA PHE A 52 14.68 -7.17 5.56
C PHE A 52 15.25 -5.86 4.98
N TYR A 53 15.12 -5.63 3.67
CA TYR A 53 15.55 -4.37 3.06
C TYR A 53 14.81 -3.17 3.65
N GLN A 54 13.48 -3.25 3.80
CA GLN A 54 12.66 -2.16 4.33
C GLN A 54 13.04 -1.78 5.77
N VAL A 55 13.31 -2.75 6.64
CA VAL A 55 13.47 -2.50 8.09
C VAL A 55 14.90 -2.57 8.59
N ALA A 56 15.81 -3.28 7.92
CA ALA A 56 17.15 -3.59 8.44
C ALA A 56 18.30 -2.88 7.71
N THR A 57 18.04 -2.35 6.50
CA THR A 57 19.09 -1.68 5.72
C THR A 57 19.10 -0.18 5.93
N LYS A 58 20.16 0.49 5.48
CA LYS A 58 20.26 1.95 5.55
C LYS A 58 19.38 2.64 4.53
N PHE A 59 19.15 3.93 4.74
CA PHE A 59 18.49 4.79 3.78
C PHE A 59 19.27 4.80 2.48
N GLU A 60 18.71 4.10 1.50
CA GLU A 60 19.25 3.95 0.17
C GLU A 60 18.14 4.00 -0.85
N PHE A 61 18.50 3.81 -2.12
CA PHE A 61 17.54 3.83 -3.22
C PHE A 61 16.37 2.87 -2.98
N LEU A 62 16.63 1.69 -2.41
CA LEU A 62 15.60 0.69 -2.13
C LEU A 62 14.55 1.21 -1.14
N THR A 63 14.96 1.78 -0.01
CA THR A 63 14.04 2.20 1.07
C THR A 63 13.39 3.57 0.87
N VAL A 64 13.63 4.20 -0.29
CA VAL A 64 13.12 5.55 -0.62
C VAL A 64 12.41 5.58 -1.98
N LEU A 65 13.01 4.96 -3.01
CA LEU A 65 12.51 5.00 -4.38
C LEU A 65 11.83 3.71 -4.82
N HIS A 66 12.20 2.56 -4.27
CA HIS A 66 11.55 1.29 -4.59
C HIS A 66 10.40 1.02 -3.60
N TRP A 67 10.71 1.06 -2.31
CA TRP A 67 9.73 1.10 -1.22
C TRP A 67 9.64 2.53 -0.67
N PRO A 68 8.50 3.19 -0.83
CA PRO A 68 8.26 4.51 -0.26
C PRO A 68 8.55 4.61 1.25
N PRO A 69 8.89 5.80 1.75
CA PRO A 69 9.55 5.95 3.05
C PRO A 69 8.66 5.71 4.29
N LEU A 70 7.33 5.71 4.17
CA LEU A 70 6.43 5.65 5.34
C LEU A 70 6.69 4.40 6.18
N TYR A 71 6.63 3.22 5.56
CA TYR A 71 6.87 1.97 6.27
C TYR A 71 8.34 1.80 6.63
N CYS A 72 9.24 2.02 5.66
CA CYS A 72 10.69 1.85 5.84
C CYS A 72 11.23 2.68 7.01
N PHE A 73 10.67 3.86 7.27
CA PHE A 73 11.11 4.74 8.35
C PHE A 73 10.26 4.53 9.61
N GLY A 74 8.95 4.40 9.45
CA GLY A 74 8.02 4.18 10.56
C GLY A 74 8.28 2.88 11.31
N ALA A 75 8.62 1.79 10.60
CA ALA A 75 8.92 0.50 11.20
C ALA A 75 10.18 0.53 12.09
N ARG A 76 11.08 1.50 11.91
CA ARG A 76 12.30 1.65 12.73
C ARG A 76 12.02 2.19 14.12
N ILE A 77 10.90 2.88 14.32
CA ILE A 77 10.50 3.43 15.60
C ILE A 77 10.33 2.31 16.65
N PRO A 78 9.57 1.22 16.39
CA PRO A 78 9.51 0.08 17.32
C PRO A 78 10.88 -0.57 17.59
N PHE A 79 11.74 -0.73 16.58
CA PHE A 79 13.11 -1.24 16.82
C PHE A 79 13.90 -0.33 17.75
N LEU A 80 13.81 0.98 17.56
CA LEU A 80 14.45 1.94 18.45
C LEU A 80 13.92 1.82 19.89
N PHE A 81 12.59 1.75 20.08
CA PHE A 81 12.03 1.54 21.41
C PHE A 81 12.52 0.23 22.04
N ALA A 82 12.62 -0.85 21.26
CA ALA A 82 13.17 -2.11 21.75
C ALA A 82 14.63 -1.96 22.23
N THR A 83 15.48 -1.22 21.49
CA THR A 83 16.88 -0.98 21.92
C THR A 83 17.01 -0.16 23.20
N ILE A 84 16.00 0.66 23.51
CA ILE A 84 15.92 1.39 24.78
C ILE A 84 15.48 0.45 25.90
N LEU A 85 14.47 -0.39 25.63
CA LEU A 85 13.89 -1.32 26.61
C LEU A 85 14.85 -2.46 26.99
N ASP A 86 15.67 -2.95 26.05
CA ASP A 86 16.66 -3.99 26.31
C ASP A 86 18.01 -3.47 26.81
N GLY A 87 18.17 -2.14 26.92
CA GLY A 87 19.39 -1.47 27.36
C GLY A 87 20.55 -1.50 26.36
N SER A 88 20.35 -2.06 25.15
CA SER A 88 21.41 -2.19 24.13
C SER A 88 21.90 -0.84 23.60
N ILE A 89 21.09 0.21 23.69
CA ILE A 89 21.47 1.58 23.32
C ILE A 89 22.72 2.05 24.08
N PHE A 90 22.92 1.60 25.31
CA PHE A 90 24.06 1.97 26.14
C PHE A 90 25.36 1.24 25.76
N HIS A 91 25.29 0.22 24.90
CA HIS A 91 26.45 -0.63 24.55
C HIS A 91 26.78 -0.59 23.05
N GLY A 92 25.78 -0.44 22.19
CA GLY A 92 25.93 -0.42 20.73
C GLY A 92 25.76 0.97 20.09
N GLY A 93 25.41 1.99 20.87
CA GLY A 93 25.09 3.32 20.35
C GLY A 93 23.73 3.42 19.67
N PHE A 94 23.36 4.63 19.26
CA PHE A 94 22.09 4.95 18.59
C PHE A 94 22.30 5.05 17.08
N SER A 95 21.56 4.26 16.29
CA SER A 95 21.50 4.43 14.84
C SER A 95 20.10 4.20 14.29
N PHE A 96 19.43 5.28 13.90
CA PHE A 96 18.17 5.20 13.16
C PHE A 96 18.37 4.73 11.71
N ASN A 97 19.55 5.00 11.15
CA ASN A 97 19.89 4.60 9.80
C ASN A 97 20.25 3.11 9.71
N TRP A 98 20.82 2.53 10.77
CA TRP A 98 21.12 1.10 10.89
C TRP A 98 20.43 0.54 12.13
N PRO A 99 19.10 0.33 12.07
CA PRO A 99 18.37 -0.19 13.22
C PRO A 99 18.83 -1.62 13.52
N ARG A 100 19.06 -1.90 14.80
CA ARG A 100 19.32 -3.27 15.24
C ARG A 100 18.00 -4.03 15.23
N VAL A 101 17.89 -5.02 14.36
CA VAL A 101 16.75 -5.93 14.34
C VAL A 101 16.89 -6.89 15.52
N THR A 102 15.94 -6.80 16.46
CA THR A 102 15.85 -7.69 17.63
C THR A 102 14.46 -8.31 17.66
N ASP A 103 14.33 -9.49 18.28
CA ASP A 103 13.03 -10.15 18.44
C ASP A 103 12.01 -9.24 19.13
N LEU A 104 12.43 -8.54 20.19
CA LEU A 104 11.59 -7.57 20.89
C LEU A 104 11.11 -6.46 19.95
N GLY A 105 11.97 -5.94 19.07
CA GLY A 105 11.62 -4.93 18.08
C GLY A 105 10.62 -5.44 17.05
N VAL A 106 10.78 -6.68 16.58
CA VAL A 106 9.83 -7.34 15.68
C VAL A 106 8.47 -7.48 16.34
N TYR A 107 8.40 -8.01 17.56
CA TYR A 107 7.13 -8.15 18.28
C TYR A 107 6.47 -6.79 18.56
N LEU A 108 7.25 -5.77 18.93
CA LEU A 108 6.71 -4.42 19.14
C LEU A 108 6.17 -3.80 17.85
N LEU A 109 6.85 -4.01 16.72
CA LEU A 109 6.38 -3.62 15.39
C LEU A 109 5.04 -4.28 15.08
N LEU A 110 4.93 -5.60 15.23
CA LEU A 110 3.67 -6.33 15.00
C LEU A 110 2.56 -5.81 15.90
N VAL A 111 2.82 -5.56 17.18
CA VAL A 111 1.82 -5.04 18.11
C VAL A 111 1.29 -3.68 17.61
N LEU A 112 2.18 -2.79 17.17
CA LEU A 112 1.77 -1.49 16.63
C LEU A 112 0.99 -1.61 15.32
N GLN A 113 1.38 -2.52 14.42
CA GLN A 113 0.63 -2.82 13.19
C GLN A 113 -0.78 -3.33 13.49
N HIS A 114 -0.92 -4.29 14.41
CA HIS A 114 -2.23 -4.82 14.82
C HIS A 114 -3.08 -3.77 15.53
N LEU A 115 -2.51 -2.94 16.39
CA LEU A 115 -3.23 -1.83 17.02
C LEU A 115 -3.72 -0.82 15.99
N PHE A 116 -2.90 -0.50 14.99
CA PHE A 116 -3.28 0.35 13.87
C PHE A 116 -4.43 -0.26 13.05
N LEU A 117 -4.34 -1.56 12.70
CA LEU A 117 -5.40 -2.29 12.01
C LEU A 117 -6.71 -2.24 12.80
N ILE A 118 -6.71 -2.65 14.08
CA ILE A 118 -7.91 -2.69 14.92
C ILE A 118 -8.52 -1.29 15.05
N GLY A 119 -7.68 -0.27 15.28
CA GLY A 119 -8.11 1.13 15.34
C GLY A 119 -8.75 1.60 14.03
N ALA A 120 -8.14 1.26 12.89
CA ALA A 120 -8.68 1.58 11.57
C ALA A 120 -10.05 0.93 11.34
N LEU A 121 -10.16 -0.38 11.58
CA LEU A 121 -11.42 -1.13 11.43
C LEU A 121 -12.53 -0.60 12.34
N LEU A 122 -12.19 -0.22 13.57
CA LEU A 122 -13.14 0.39 14.51
C LEU A 122 -13.64 1.74 13.98
N ILE A 123 -12.74 2.62 13.52
CA ILE A 123 -13.10 3.92 12.91
C ILE A 123 -14.01 3.72 11.71
N ILE A 124 -13.73 2.72 10.87
CA ILE A 124 -14.54 2.39 9.69
C ILE A 124 -15.94 1.97 10.12
N CYS A 125 -16.08 1.02 11.03
CA CYS A 125 -17.39 0.59 11.54
C CYS A 125 -18.19 1.77 12.10
N LEU A 126 -17.55 2.61 12.92
CA LEU A 126 -18.19 3.78 13.53
C LEU A 126 -18.60 4.85 12.51
N THR A 127 -17.88 4.95 11.39
CA THR A 127 -18.13 5.92 10.33
C THR A 127 -19.20 5.48 9.34
N LEU A 128 -19.18 4.20 8.93
CA LEU A 128 -20.06 3.67 7.89
C LEU A 128 -21.49 3.42 8.37
N ALA A 129 -21.70 3.16 9.66
CA ALA A 129 -23.00 2.81 10.20
C ALA A 129 -23.40 3.66 11.41
N LYS A 130 -24.68 4.03 11.48
CA LYS A 130 -25.26 4.76 12.63
C LYS A 130 -25.78 3.82 13.72
N SER A 131 -26.30 2.65 13.35
CA SER A 131 -26.88 1.68 14.29
C SER A 131 -25.86 0.64 14.74
N TRP A 132 -25.90 0.27 16.02
CA TRP A 132 -24.99 -0.71 16.59
C TRP A 132 -25.06 -2.10 15.94
N PRO A 133 -26.24 -2.67 15.64
CA PRO A 133 -26.31 -3.97 14.97
C PRO A 133 -25.56 -3.99 13.63
N VAL A 134 -25.69 -2.93 12.82
CA VAL A 134 -24.99 -2.84 11.53
C VAL A 134 -23.48 -2.68 11.73
N ARG A 135 -23.04 -1.94 12.76
CA ARG A 135 -21.61 -1.85 13.13
C ARG A 135 -21.03 -3.20 13.50
N PHE A 136 -21.74 -3.99 14.29
CA PHE A 136 -21.32 -5.34 14.65
C PHE A 136 -21.33 -6.28 13.45
N LEU A 137 -22.30 -6.16 12.54
CA LEU A 137 -22.32 -6.92 11.29
C LEU A 137 -21.08 -6.62 10.44
N ILE A 138 -20.78 -5.34 10.19
CA ILE A 138 -19.58 -4.91 9.45
C ILE A 138 -18.31 -5.39 10.18
N GLY A 139 -18.25 -5.22 11.50
CA GLY A 139 -17.12 -5.68 12.31
C GLY A 139 -16.91 -7.18 12.26
N THR A 140 -17.99 -7.97 12.20
CA THR A 140 -17.92 -9.44 12.06
C THR A 140 -17.38 -9.83 10.69
N VAL A 141 -17.79 -9.12 9.63
CA VAL A 141 -17.24 -9.33 8.28
C VAL A 141 -15.74 -9.05 8.27
N PHE A 142 -15.29 -7.96 8.89
CA PHE A 142 -13.87 -7.67 8.98
C PHE A 142 -13.11 -8.68 9.85
N ALA A 143 -13.63 -9.04 11.02
CA ALA A 143 -13.02 -10.04 11.90
C ALA A 143 -12.89 -11.42 11.23
N SER A 144 -13.79 -11.73 10.29
CA SER A 144 -13.77 -12.97 9.49
C SER A 144 -12.80 -12.89 8.29
N CYS A 145 -12.26 -11.71 7.97
CA CYS A 145 -11.34 -11.52 6.86
C CYS A 145 -9.91 -11.85 7.31
N ALA A 146 -9.56 -13.13 7.36
CA ALA A 146 -8.23 -13.55 7.79
C ALA A 146 -7.05 -12.88 7.05
N PRO A 147 -7.09 -12.62 5.72
CA PRO A 147 -5.96 -12.00 5.01
C PRO A 147 -5.49 -10.67 5.60
N ILE A 148 -6.40 -9.77 6.00
CA ILE A 148 -5.99 -8.45 6.56
C ILE A 148 -5.23 -8.58 7.87
N TYR A 149 -5.55 -9.60 8.68
CA TYR A 149 -4.85 -9.87 9.93
C TYR A 149 -3.51 -10.58 9.70
N VAL A 150 -3.46 -11.51 8.74
CA VAL A 150 -2.21 -12.18 8.37
C VAL A 150 -1.21 -11.17 7.81
N PHE A 151 -1.63 -10.27 6.91
CA PHE A 151 -0.76 -9.20 6.42
C PHE A 151 -0.30 -8.26 7.53
N ALA A 152 -1.17 -7.89 8.48
CA ALA A 152 -0.77 -7.09 9.65
C ALA A 152 0.19 -7.84 10.60
N HIS A 153 0.29 -9.16 10.48
CA HIS A 153 1.24 -10.01 11.21
C HIS A 153 2.55 -10.24 10.44
N CYS A 154 2.67 -9.65 9.25
CA CYS A 154 3.88 -9.68 8.44
C CYS A 154 4.76 -8.45 8.73
N VAL A 155 6.07 -8.67 8.78
CA VAL A 155 7.06 -7.60 8.64
C VAL A 155 7.09 -7.22 7.17
N GLY A 156 6.53 -6.08 6.80
CA GLY A 156 6.49 -5.55 5.44
C GLY A 156 5.46 -4.42 5.30
N SER A 157 5.61 -3.57 4.28
CA SER A 157 4.68 -2.47 3.98
C SER A 157 3.22 -2.92 3.80
N GLU A 158 2.99 -4.17 3.37
CA GLU A 158 1.66 -4.78 3.26
C GLU A 158 0.86 -4.70 4.57
N ALA A 159 1.54 -4.72 5.71
CA ALA A 159 0.92 -4.74 7.03
C ALA A 159 0.05 -3.51 7.32
N ILE A 160 0.43 -2.35 6.79
CA ILE A 160 -0.32 -1.10 6.96
C ILE A 160 -1.06 -0.68 5.70
N MET A 161 -0.76 -1.30 4.55
CA MET A 161 -1.41 -1.03 3.27
C MET A 161 -2.93 -1.18 3.38
N ALA A 162 -3.44 -2.36 3.74
CA ALA A 162 -4.89 -2.61 3.79
C ALA A 162 -5.66 -1.63 4.71
N PRO A 163 -5.26 -1.40 5.98
CA PRO A 163 -5.95 -0.43 6.82
C PRO A 163 -5.86 1.01 6.29
N LEU A 164 -4.73 1.44 5.70
CA LEU A 164 -4.61 2.75 5.07
C LEU A 164 -5.53 2.90 3.84
N LEU A 165 -5.59 1.88 2.97
CA LEU A 165 -6.48 1.84 1.81
C LEU A 165 -7.94 2.01 2.26
N MET A 166 -8.35 1.23 3.26
CA MET A 166 -9.73 1.23 3.77
C MET A 166 -10.10 2.54 4.47
N LEU A 167 -9.17 3.15 5.20
CA LEU A 167 -9.36 4.48 5.79
C LEU A 167 -9.51 5.56 4.72
N GLY A 168 -8.68 5.53 3.67
CA GLY A 168 -8.80 6.41 2.52
C GLY A 168 -10.15 6.28 1.81
N ALA A 169 -10.57 5.04 1.52
CA ALA A 169 -11.87 4.74 0.93
C ALA A 169 -13.04 5.22 1.82
N THR A 170 -12.94 5.01 3.13
CA THR A 170 -13.95 5.46 4.10
C THR A 170 -14.03 6.99 4.18
N ALA A 171 -12.88 7.68 4.15
CA ALA A 171 -12.84 9.14 4.09
C ALA A 171 -13.44 9.67 2.78
N GLY A 172 -13.15 9.02 1.66
CA GLY A 172 -13.75 9.29 0.36
C GLY A 172 -15.26 9.12 0.36
N LEU A 173 -15.77 7.98 0.84
CA LEU A 173 -17.20 7.73 0.96
C LEU A 173 -17.89 8.73 1.90
N LYS A 174 -17.28 9.04 3.04
CA LYS A 174 -17.79 10.08 3.96
C LYS A 174 -17.86 11.45 3.28
N TYR A 175 -16.84 11.79 2.49
CA TYR A 175 -16.84 13.03 1.71
C TYR A 175 -17.96 13.03 0.66
N LEU A 176 -18.21 11.92 -0.02
CA LEU A 176 -19.30 11.80 -1.00
C LEU A 176 -20.68 11.94 -0.34
N CYS A 177 -20.92 11.27 0.78
CA CYS A 177 -22.21 11.30 1.46
C CYS A 177 -22.47 12.59 2.25
N SER A 178 -21.41 13.21 2.78
CA SER A 178 -21.50 14.40 3.63
C SER A 178 -20.22 15.24 3.50
N PRO A 179 -20.09 16.04 2.41
CA PRO A 179 -18.90 16.83 2.15
C PRO A 179 -18.54 17.74 3.34
N SER A 180 -17.37 17.51 3.93
CA SER A 180 -16.85 18.33 5.01
C SER A 180 -15.37 18.63 4.79
N ARG A 181 -14.89 19.74 5.36
CA ARG A 181 -13.47 20.12 5.30
C ARG A 181 -12.60 19.02 5.94
N TRP A 182 -13.05 18.44 7.05
CA TRP A 182 -12.34 17.38 7.75
C TRP A 182 -12.26 16.07 6.97
N SER A 183 -13.35 15.63 6.32
CA SER A 183 -13.31 14.43 5.46
C SER A 183 -12.37 14.62 4.28
N LEU A 184 -12.28 15.84 3.75
CA LEU A 184 -11.35 16.18 2.67
C LEU A 184 -9.89 16.17 3.13
N VAL A 185 -9.60 16.75 4.30
CA VAL A 185 -8.25 16.70 4.90
C VAL A 185 -7.85 15.25 5.19
N LEU A 186 -8.74 14.45 5.77
CA LEU A 186 -8.48 13.03 6.02
C LEU A 186 -8.23 12.26 4.72
N LEU A 187 -9.05 12.49 3.69
CA LEU A 187 -8.86 11.89 2.38
C LEU A 187 -7.48 12.25 1.80
N PHE A 188 -7.11 13.53 1.81
CA PHE A 188 -5.79 14.00 1.39
C PHE A 188 -4.67 13.28 2.16
N CYS A 189 -4.73 13.28 3.50
CA CYS A 189 -3.72 12.66 4.34
C CYS A 189 -3.60 11.15 4.05
N PHE A 190 -4.72 10.43 3.93
CA PHE A 190 -4.67 9.01 3.63
C PHE A 190 -4.15 8.71 2.23
N ILE A 191 -4.47 9.50 1.20
CA ILE A 191 -3.87 9.32 -0.14
C ILE A 191 -2.35 9.51 -0.06
N VAL A 192 -1.88 10.58 0.60
CA VAL A 192 -0.44 10.83 0.79
C VAL A 192 0.22 9.66 1.51
N LEU A 193 -0.33 9.22 2.65
CA LEU A 193 0.22 8.11 3.42
C LEU A 193 0.23 6.81 2.64
N ASN A 194 -0.83 6.50 1.90
CA ASN A 194 -0.89 5.32 1.04
C ASN A 194 0.19 5.33 -0.04
N MET A 195 0.44 6.48 -0.69
CA MET A 195 1.49 6.63 -1.70
C MET A 195 2.89 6.58 -1.09
N LEU A 196 3.04 7.09 0.13
CA LEU A 196 4.28 7.02 0.89
C LEU A 196 4.51 5.65 1.52
N ASP A 197 3.53 4.74 1.49
CA ASP A 197 3.68 3.32 1.83
C ASP A 197 4.01 2.48 0.59
N ARG A 198 3.22 2.64 -0.49
CA ARG A 198 3.44 1.99 -1.79
C ARG A 198 3.04 2.89 -2.95
N HIS A 199 3.89 2.98 -3.97
CA HIS A 199 3.62 3.79 -5.15
C HIS A 199 2.35 3.35 -5.89
N ALA A 200 2.08 2.04 -5.95
CA ALA A 200 0.89 1.47 -6.58
C ALA A 200 -0.42 1.98 -5.96
N ASN A 201 -0.40 2.37 -4.69
CA ASN A 201 -1.59 2.90 -4.02
C ASN A 201 -1.98 4.31 -4.50
N GLY A 202 -1.18 4.94 -5.38
CA GLY A 202 -1.56 6.16 -6.08
C GLY A 202 -2.90 6.04 -6.83
N VAL A 203 -3.30 4.82 -7.21
CA VAL A 203 -4.60 4.53 -7.83
C VAL A 203 -5.78 5.02 -6.96
N ILE A 204 -5.64 5.07 -5.62
CA ILE A 204 -6.68 5.60 -4.73
C ILE A 204 -7.05 7.05 -5.08
N ALA A 205 -6.08 7.85 -5.54
CA ALA A 205 -6.32 9.24 -5.91
C ALA A 205 -7.40 9.36 -7.02
N ALA A 206 -7.55 8.32 -7.85
CA ALA A 206 -8.56 8.25 -8.89
C ALA A 206 -9.90 7.65 -8.43
N LEU A 207 -9.97 6.91 -7.31
CA LEU A 207 -11.18 6.18 -6.92
C LEU A 207 -12.38 7.10 -6.63
N VAL A 208 -12.18 8.19 -5.89
CA VAL A 208 -13.26 9.15 -5.57
C VAL A 208 -13.80 9.84 -6.83
N PRO A 209 -12.98 10.44 -7.71
CA PRO A 209 -13.49 11.05 -8.93
C PRO A 209 -14.15 10.03 -9.87
N LEU A 210 -13.63 8.81 -9.97
CA LEU A 210 -14.27 7.74 -10.75
C LEU A 210 -15.63 7.34 -10.18
N ALA A 211 -15.76 7.22 -8.86
CA ALA A 211 -17.04 6.94 -8.21
C ALA A 211 -18.07 8.06 -8.50
N ILE A 212 -17.64 9.33 -8.49
CA ILE A 212 -18.50 10.46 -8.86
C ILE A 212 -18.96 10.36 -10.31
N LEU A 213 -18.05 10.08 -11.26
CA LEU A 213 -18.40 9.91 -12.67
C LEU A 213 -19.38 8.74 -12.89
N PHE A 214 -19.15 7.61 -12.20
CA PHE A 214 -20.05 6.47 -12.25
C PHE A 214 -21.45 6.83 -11.75
N LEU A 215 -21.56 7.54 -10.62
CA LEU A 215 -22.84 8.01 -10.08
C LEU A 215 -23.54 9.03 -11.00
N LEU A 216 -22.78 9.93 -11.66
CA LEU A 216 -23.32 10.83 -12.68
C LEU A 216 -23.86 10.04 -13.89
N GLY A 217 -23.10 9.06 -14.37
CA GLY A 217 -23.53 8.20 -15.48
C GLY A 217 -24.80 7.42 -15.17
N LEU A 218 -24.92 6.88 -13.95
CA LEU A 218 -26.14 6.22 -13.49
C LEU A 218 -27.34 7.18 -13.42
N ALA A 219 -27.14 8.40 -12.94
CA ALA A 219 -28.20 9.40 -12.88
C ALA A 219 -28.70 9.80 -14.27
N VAL A 220 -27.80 9.90 -15.25
CA VAL A 220 -28.16 10.18 -16.66
C VAL A 220 -28.86 8.98 -17.31
N ALA A 221 -28.38 7.77 -17.07
CA ALA A 221 -28.94 6.55 -17.68
C ALA A 221 -30.31 6.14 -17.10
N ARG A 222 -30.62 6.56 -15.86
CA ARG A 222 -31.87 6.19 -15.17
C ARG A 222 -32.57 7.41 -14.56
N PRO A 223 -33.09 8.34 -15.38
CA PRO A 223 -33.72 9.58 -14.91
C PRO A 223 -35.01 9.34 -14.12
N SER A 224 -35.64 8.17 -14.26
CA SER A 224 -36.90 7.79 -13.62
C SER A 224 -36.77 7.33 -12.16
N LEU A 225 -35.56 7.00 -11.70
CA LEU A 225 -35.31 6.74 -10.29
C LEU A 225 -34.99 8.07 -9.63
N SER A 226 -35.90 8.58 -8.78
CA SER A 226 -35.62 9.75 -7.96
C SER A 226 -34.28 9.52 -7.24
N PRO A 227 -33.25 10.35 -7.50
CA PRO A 227 -31.96 10.15 -6.87
C PRO A 227 -32.19 10.24 -5.36
N PRO A 228 -31.63 9.31 -4.58
CA PRO A 228 -31.71 9.41 -3.13
C PRO A 228 -31.19 10.80 -2.71
N SER A 229 -31.82 11.43 -1.73
CA SER A 229 -31.50 12.80 -1.30
C SER A 229 -30.04 13.02 -0.86
N TYR A 230 -29.29 11.93 -0.62
CA TYR A 230 -27.86 11.92 -0.29
C TYR A 230 -26.92 11.85 -1.51
N LEU A 231 -27.46 11.75 -2.73
CA LEU A 231 -26.75 11.63 -4.01
C LEU A 231 -26.86 12.91 -4.84
N SER A 232 -26.78 14.08 -4.20
CA SER A 232 -26.57 15.33 -4.93
C SER A 232 -25.14 15.35 -5.48
N VAL A 233 -24.91 14.63 -6.57
CA VAL A 233 -23.60 14.53 -7.19
C VAL A 233 -23.26 15.90 -7.78
N SER A 234 -22.25 16.54 -7.21
CA SER A 234 -21.85 17.89 -7.60
C SER A 234 -20.61 17.84 -8.48
N LEU A 235 -20.67 18.46 -9.67
CA LEU A 235 -19.48 18.69 -10.51
C LEU A 235 -18.38 19.43 -9.73
N ARG A 236 -18.76 20.32 -8.81
CA ARG A 236 -17.80 20.96 -7.90
C ARG A 236 -17.09 19.93 -7.02
N GLY A 237 -17.81 18.95 -6.48
CA GLY A 237 -17.25 17.84 -5.70
C GLY A 237 -16.26 17.00 -6.52
N PHE A 238 -16.58 16.74 -7.80
CA PHE A 238 -15.67 16.08 -8.73
C PHE A 238 -14.34 16.85 -8.85
N PHE A 239 -14.38 18.12 -9.26
CA PHE A 239 -13.17 18.92 -9.44
C PHE A 239 -12.38 19.08 -8.14
N VAL A 240 -13.05 19.24 -7.00
CA VAL A 240 -12.39 19.29 -5.68
C VAL A 240 -11.69 17.96 -5.37
N SER A 241 -12.32 16.82 -5.63
CA SER A 241 -11.70 15.51 -5.40
C SER A 241 -10.49 15.27 -6.32
N VAL A 242 -10.56 15.69 -7.58
CA VAL A 242 -9.42 15.65 -8.53
C VAL A 242 -8.29 16.53 -8.02
N ALA A 243 -8.58 17.77 -7.62
CA ALA A 243 -7.58 18.68 -7.09
C ALA A 243 -6.89 18.12 -5.83
N VAL A 244 -7.65 17.47 -4.94
CA VAL A 244 -7.10 16.80 -3.75
C VAL A 244 -6.21 15.63 -4.14
N GLY A 245 -6.62 14.79 -5.09
CA GLY A 245 -5.81 13.69 -5.61
C GLY A 245 -4.50 14.18 -6.21
N VAL A 246 -4.54 15.19 -7.08
CA VAL A 246 -3.34 15.82 -7.67
C VAL A 246 -2.45 16.41 -6.59
N ALA A 247 -3.01 17.17 -5.65
CA ALA A 247 -2.24 17.75 -4.56
C ALA A 247 -1.56 16.68 -3.69
N ALA A 248 -2.24 15.56 -3.43
CA ALA A 248 -1.68 14.44 -2.68
C ALA A 248 -0.52 13.77 -3.44
N ILE A 249 -0.67 13.53 -4.74
CA ILE A 249 0.40 13.01 -5.60
C ILE A 249 1.63 13.92 -5.59
N LEU A 250 1.42 15.23 -5.78
CA LEU A 250 2.50 16.21 -5.73
C LEU A 250 3.18 16.25 -4.36
N THR A 251 2.40 16.17 -3.28
CA THR A 251 2.92 16.17 -1.91
C THR A 251 3.74 14.91 -1.63
N ALA A 252 3.23 13.72 -1.97
CA ALA A 252 3.97 12.47 -1.79
C ALA A 252 5.30 12.48 -2.56
N ASN A 253 5.28 12.93 -3.83
CA ASN A 253 6.51 13.08 -4.61
C ASN A 253 7.45 14.13 -4.03
N ALA A 254 6.94 15.26 -3.52
CA ALA A 254 7.76 16.28 -2.86
C ALA A 254 8.44 15.74 -1.59
N VAL A 255 7.75 14.90 -0.81
CA VAL A 255 8.33 14.22 0.35
C VAL A 255 9.46 13.27 -0.09
N ILE A 256 9.22 12.42 -1.09
CA ILE A 256 10.24 11.50 -1.63
C ILE A 256 11.45 12.28 -2.15
N LEU A 257 11.24 13.35 -2.92
CA LEU A 257 12.30 14.24 -3.42
C LEU A 257 13.06 14.91 -2.27
N GLY A 258 12.35 15.33 -1.21
CA GLY A 258 12.93 15.89 -0.01
C GLY A 258 13.88 14.89 0.67
N VAL A 259 13.41 13.67 0.91
CA VAL A 259 14.22 12.57 1.48
C VAL A 259 15.42 12.28 0.58
N CYS A 260 15.22 12.15 -0.73
CA CYS A 260 16.30 11.91 -1.69
C CYS A 260 17.39 13.00 -1.62
N ARG A 261 16.99 14.27 -1.52
CA ARG A 261 17.94 15.39 -1.39
C ARG A 261 18.70 15.37 -0.07
N LEU A 262 18.00 15.06 1.04
CA LEU A 262 18.60 15.00 2.37
C LEU A 262 19.65 13.87 2.44
N ASP A 263 19.34 12.70 1.89
CA ASP A 263 20.21 11.52 1.91
C ASP A 263 21.15 11.41 0.69
N LYS A 264 21.18 12.45 -0.18
CA LYS A 264 21.98 12.49 -1.41
C LYS A 264 21.72 11.30 -2.37
N ILE A 265 20.50 10.78 -2.35
CA ILE A 265 20.04 9.73 -3.25
C ILE A 265 19.57 10.40 -4.55
N PRO A 266 20.08 10.02 -5.74
CA PRO A 266 19.54 10.53 -6.99
C PRO A 266 18.12 10.03 -7.21
N TYR A 267 17.19 10.96 -7.29
CA TYR A 267 15.82 10.65 -7.65
C TYR A 267 15.74 10.08 -9.07
N ARG A 268 15.08 8.93 -9.21
CA ARG A 268 14.88 8.20 -10.47
C ARG A 268 13.68 7.26 -10.32
N SER A 269 13.05 6.91 -11.44
CA SER A 269 11.90 5.99 -11.46
C SER A 269 12.40 4.55 -11.37
N GLY A 270 11.94 3.80 -10.37
CA GLY A 270 12.17 2.35 -10.24
C GLY A 270 11.06 1.48 -10.85
N ALA A 271 10.10 2.06 -11.58
CA ALA A 271 8.95 1.34 -12.13
C ALA A 271 9.38 0.21 -13.07
N GLY A 272 10.40 0.46 -13.90
CA GLY A 272 10.98 -0.54 -14.79
C GLY A 272 11.46 -1.80 -14.05
N TYR A 273 12.18 -1.62 -12.94
CA TYR A 273 12.67 -2.75 -12.14
C TYR A 273 11.52 -3.60 -11.58
N ALA A 274 10.51 -2.96 -10.98
CA ALA A 274 9.33 -3.67 -10.49
C ALA A 274 8.56 -4.39 -11.62
N PHE A 275 8.53 -3.80 -12.82
CA PHE A 275 7.85 -4.38 -13.96
C PHE A 275 8.58 -5.59 -14.56
N VAL A 276 9.91 -5.69 -14.47
CA VAL A 276 10.64 -6.86 -15.01
C VAL A 276 10.06 -8.16 -14.44
N TRP A 277 9.72 -8.20 -13.16
CA TRP A 277 9.06 -9.35 -12.50
C TRP A 277 7.77 -9.78 -13.19
N ARG A 278 7.04 -8.84 -13.82
CA ARG A 278 5.79 -9.15 -14.52
C ARG A 278 6.00 -9.80 -15.88
N LEU A 279 7.19 -9.73 -16.46
CA LEU A 279 7.48 -10.37 -17.76
C LEU A 279 7.40 -11.90 -17.72
N ASP A 280 7.28 -12.48 -16.53
CA ASP A 280 6.96 -13.89 -16.31
C ASP A 280 5.73 -14.34 -17.13
N PHE A 281 4.77 -13.44 -17.38
CA PHE A 281 3.57 -13.73 -18.18
C PHE A 281 3.89 -14.28 -19.58
N ILE A 282 5.06 -13.92 -20.13
CA ILE A 282 5.46 -14.34 -21.47
C ILE A 282 5.64 -15.86 -21.53
N LYS A 283 6.12 -16.51 -20.45
CA LYS A 283 6.32 -17.97 -20.42
C LYS A 283 5.03 -18.76 -20.63
N ASP A 284 3.89 -18.18 -20.24
CA ASP A 284 2.58 -18.80 -20.32
C ASP A 284 1.95 -18.66 -21.71
N LEU A 285 2.51 -17.82 -22.58
CA LEU A 285 2.00 -17.61 -23.93
C LEU A 285 2.39 -18.75 -24.87
N PRO A 286 1.64 -18.98 -25.97
CA PRO A 286 2.06 -19.92 -27.00
C PRO A 286 3.45 -19.56 -27.57
N PRO A 287 4.33 -20.53 -27.92
CA PRO A 287 5.69 -20.25 -28.39
C PRO A 287 5.78 -19.31 -29.60
N GLU A 288 4.79 -19.37 -30.50
CA GLU A 288 4.66 -18.46 -31.64
C GLU A 288 4.44 -17.02 -31.19
N ARG A 289 3.59 -16.81 -30.18
CA ARG A 289 3.30 -15.51 -29.60
C ARG A 289 4.50 -14.97 -28.82
N GLN A 290 5.17 -15.82 -28.03
CA GLN A 290 6.42 -15.46 -27.35
C GLN A 290 7.46 -14.93 -28.34
N SER A 291 7.72 -15.69 -29.40
CA SER A 291 8.69 -15.33 -30.44
C SER A 291 8.29 -14.04 -31.15
N ALA A 292 7.02 -13.87 -31.49
CA ALA A 292 6.52 -12.66 -32.14
C ALA A 292 6.72 -11.40 -31.27
N ILE A 293 6.41 -11.49 -29.98
CA ILE A 293 6.59 -10.37 -29.03
C ILE A 293 8.07 -10.00 -28.91
N ILE A 294 8.94 -10.99 -28.68
CA ILE A 294 10.37 -10.77 -28.49
C ILE A 294 11.01 -10.22 -29.77
N SER A 295 10.73 -10.81 -30.93
CA SER A 295 11.31 -10.34 -32.20
C SER A 295 10.83 -8.94 -32.59
N LYS A 296 9.58 -8.58 -32.25
CA LYS A 296 9.09 -7.22 -32.43
C LYS A 296 9.82 -6.25 -31.49
N ALA A 297 10.00 -6.63 -30.23
CA ALA A 297 10.77 -5.83 -29.28
C ALA A 297 12.23 -5.63 -29.71
N GLU A 298 12.88 -6.67 -30.25
CA GLU A 298 14.24 -6.59 -30.81
C GLU A 298 14.33 -5.60 -31.98
N ALA A 299 13.32 -5.57 -32.86
CA ALA A 299 13.28 -4.66 -33.99
C ALA A 299 13.09 -3.19 -33.57
N ASP A 300 12.27 -2.95 -32.55
CA ASP A 300 11.91 -1.61 -32.08
C ASP A 300 12.93 -1.03 -31.08
N LEU A 301 13.55 -1.88 -30.25
CA LEU A 301 14.48 -1.49 -29.19
C LEU A 301 15.94 -1.64 -29.66
N GLN A 302 16.40 -0.66 -30.43
CA GLN A 302 17.80 -0.57 -30.90
C GLN A 302 18.75 -0.04 -29.82
N ASP A 303 18.85 -0.74 -28.69
CA ASP A 303 19.75 -0.39 -27.58
C ASP A 303 20.51 -1.62 -27.10
N PRO A 304 21.87 -1.62 -27.06
CA PRO A 304 22.60 -2.84 -26.77
C PRO A 304 22.27 -3.47 -25.42
N ALA A 305 21.96 -2.66 -24.40
CA ALA A 305 21.60 -3.18 -23.09
C ALA A 305 20.20 -3.82 -23.09
N LEU A 306 19.27 -3.27 -23.89
CA LEU A 306 17.94 -3.86 -24.07
C LEU A 306 17.98 -5.09 -24.98
N THR A 307 18.87 -5.12 -25.98
CA THR A 307 19.12 -6.31 -26.78
C THR A 307 19.60 -7.47 -25.90
N ALA A 308 20.58 -7.22 -25.02
CA ALA A 308 21.05 -8.23 -24.07
C ALA A 308 19.95 -8.71 -23.11
N ALA A 309 19.06 -7.80 -22.66
CA ALA A 309 17.89 -8.16 -21.87
C ALA A 309 16.90 -9.07 -22.63
N LEU A 310 16.63 -8.74 -23.90
CA LEU A 310 15.73 -9.52 -24.77
C LEU A 310 16.31 -10.89 -25.09
N GLU A 311 17.62 -11.00 -25.30
CA GLU A 311 18.31 -12.28 -25.46
C GLU A 311 18.11 -13.16 -24.22
N LYS A 312 18.25 -12.60 -23.02
CA LYS A 312 17.97 -13.37 -21.78
C LYS A 312 16.51 -13.76 -21.65
N LEU A 313 15.59 -12.84 -21.95
CA LEU A 313 14.16 -13.16 -21.95
C LEU A 313 13.83 -14.30 -22.93
N LYS A 314 14.46 -14.32 -24.10
CA LYS A 314 14.32 -15.38 -25.11
C LYS A 314 14.88 -16.72 -24.63
N GLU A 315 16.09 -16.72 -24.07
CA GLU A 315 16.71 -17.91 -23.50
C GLU A 315 15.87 -18.53 -22.37
N MET A 316 15.30 -17.69 -21.52
CA MET A 316 14.45 -18.07 -20.39
C MET A 316 13.11 -18.63 -20.87
N SER A 317 12.45 -17.92 -21.79
CA SER A 317 11.19 -18.36 -22.40
C SER A 317 11.35 -19.74 -23.08
N ALA A 318 12.46 -19.98 -23.78
CA ALA A 318 12.77 -21.27 -24.40
C ALA A 318 12.99 -22.41 -23.39
N ARG A 319 13.46 -22.10 -22.17
CA ARG A 319 13.67 -23.06 -21.08
C ARG A 319 12.41 -23.30 -20.24
N GLY A 320 11.41 -22.43 -20.34
CA GLY A 320 10.24 -22.45 -19.46
C GLY A 320 10.54 -22.02 -18.01
N GLU A 321 11.69 -21.36 -17.80
CA GLU A 321 12.13 -20.81 -16.53
C GLU A 321 12.13 -19.28 -16.63
N PHE A 322 11.82 -18.57 -15.56
CA PHE A 322 11.88 -17.12 -15.54
C PHE A 322 12.64 -16.64 -14.30
N ASN A 323 13.67 -15.84 -14.55
CA ASN A 323 14.43 -15.17 -13.51
C ASN A 323 14.62 -13.69 -13.89
N PRO A 324 13.92 -12.76 -13.22
CA PRO A 324 14.03 -11.32 -13.53
C PRO A 324 15.43 -10.76 -13.24
N ASP A 325 16.19 -11.40 -12.34
CA ASP A 325 17.57 -10.99 -12.04
C ASP A 325 18.49 -11.20 -13.25
N ASP A 326 18.27 -12.21 -14.09
CA ASP A 326 19.09 -12.45 -15.28
C ASP A 326 18.93 -11.30 -16.30
N ILE A 327 17.72 -10.77 -16.44
CA ILE A 327 17.43 -9.59 -17.27
C ILE A 327 18.14 -8.36 -16.69
N CYS A 328 18.01 -8.15 -15.38
CA CYS A 328 18.65 -7.03 -14.70
C CYS A 328 20.19 -7.11 -14.81
N MET A 329 20.77 -8.29 -14.58
CA MET A 329 22.20 -8.52 -14.71
C MET A 329 22.68 -8.29 -16.15
N ALA A 330 21.92 -8.68 -17.18
CA ALA A 330 22.28 -8.45 -18.57
C ALA A 330 22.35 -6.95 -18.91
N VAL A 331 21.35 -6.17 -18.49
CA VAL A 331 21.36 -4.70 -18.66
C VAL A 331 22.54 -4.10 -17.91
N ASP A 332 22.72 -4.47 -16.64
CA ASP A 332 23.77 -3.90 -15.80
C ASP A 332 25.17 -4.23 -16.33
N ASN A 333 25.43 -5.48 -16.72
CA ASN A 333 26.71 -5.91 -17.29
C ASN A 333 27.01 -5.17 -18.60
N THR A 334 26.02 -5.03 -19.48
CA THR A 334 26.20 -4.32 -20.76
C THR A 334 26.54 -2.84 -20.53
N LEU A 335 25.88 -2.19 -19.58
CA LEU A 335 26.22 -0.81 -19.19
C LEU A 335 27.64 -0.72 -18.62
N GLY A 336 28.07 -1.71 -17.83
CA GLY A 336 29.44 -1.79 -17.32
C GLY A 336 30.48 -1.90 -18.44
N GLN A 337 30.21 -2.73 -19.46
CA GLN A 337 31.06 -2.89 -20.65
C GLN A 337 31.13 -1.61 -21.49
N GLN A 338 30.03 -0.83 -21.53
CA GLN A 338 29.99 0.49 -22.17
C GLN A 338 30.71 1.58 -21.36
N GLY A 339 31.30 1.24 -20.20
CA GLY A 339 32.07 2.16 -19.37
C GLY A 339 31.24 2.99 -18.39
N TYR A 340 29.95 2.70 -18.22
CA TYR A 340 29.16 3.35 -17.17
C TYR A 340 29.60 2.86 -15.79
N GLN A 341 29.80 3.80 -14.86
CA GLN A 341 30.22 3.49 -13.49
C GLN A 341 29.42 4.27 -12.43
N GLY A 342 29.37 3.71 -11.23
CA GLY A 342 28.75 4.30 -10.04
C GLY A 342 27.34 4.81 -10.30
N GLN A 343 27.07 6.05 -9.88
CA GLN A 343 25.74 6.66 -9.96
C GLN A 343 25.20 6.77 -11.39
N LYS A 344 26.07 7.05 -12.38
CA LYS A 344 25.66 7.15 -13.79
C LYS A 344 25.16 5.80 -14.31
N ARG A 345 25.81 4.70 -13.92
CA ARG A 345 25.39 3.34 -14.27
C ARG A 345 24.00 3.04 -13.74
N HIS A 346 23.73 3.32 -12.46
CA HIS A 346 22.41 3.08 -11.86
C HIS A 346 21.31 3.93 -12.50
N VAL A 347 21.57 5.20 -12.82
CA VAL A 347 20.59 6.04 -13.51
C VAL A 347 20.29 5.51 -14.91
N SER A 348 21.33 5.14 -15.66
CA SER A 348 21.16 4.56 -17.00
C SER A 348 20.45 3.22 -16.94
N PHE A 349 20.75 2.38 -15.96
CA PHE A 349 20.07 1.10 -15.71
C PHE A 349 18.55 1.29 -15.56
N ASP A 350 18.12 2.16 -14.66
CA ASP A 350 16.69 2.43 -14.46
C ASP A 350 16.04 3.06 -15.70
N GLN A 351 16.75 3.93 -16.42
CA GLN A 351 16.25 4.48 -17.69
C GLN A 351 16.02 3.39 -18.73
N LYS A 352 16.93 2.41 -18.85
CA LYS A 352 16.76 1.27 -19.75
C LYS A 352 15.56 0.42 -19.32
N LEU A 353 15.46 0.05 -18.05
CA LEU A 353 14.32 -0.74 -17.57
C LEU A 353 12.99 -0.01 -17.69
N ASN A 354 12.94 1.30 -17.46
CA ASN A 354 11.71 2.08 -17.68
C ASN A 354 11.33 2.10 -19.17
N ARG A 355 12.29 2.23 -20.08
CA ARG A 355 12.03 2.13 -21.53
C ARG A 355 11.51 0.75 -21.90
N PHE A 356 12.07 -0.30 -21.30
CA PHE A 356 11.62 -1.67 -21.45
C PHE A 356 10.17 -1.84 -20.98
N PHE A 357 9.87 -1.36 -19.78
CA PHE A 357 8.51 -1.33 -19.22
C PHE A 357 7.51 -0.60 -20.11
N THR A 358 7.81 0.64 -20.52
CA THR A 358 6.92 1.43 -21.38
C THR A 358 6.62 0.69 -22.69
N TYR A 359 7.62 0.05 -23.28
CA TYR A 359 7.44 -0.71 -24.52
C TYR A 359 6.38 -1.82 -24.36
N PHE A 360 6.56 -2.71 -23.38
CA PHE A 360 5.63 -3.82 -23.17
C PHE A 360 4.24 -3.36 -22.72
N LEU A 361 4.16 -2.28 -21.94
CA LEU A 361 2.88 -1.72 -21.52
C LEU A 361 2.09 -1.16 -22.71
N GLU A 362 2.77 -0.52 -23.67
CA GLU A 362 2.12 0.08 -24.85
C GLU A 362 1.76 -0.97 -25.91
N HIS A 363 2.62 -1.97 -26.14
CA HIS A 363 2.49 -2.88 -27.28
C HIS A 363 1.83 -4.21 -26.94
N GLU A 364 1.91 -4.68 -25.69
CA GLU A 364 1.43 -6.00 -25.25
C GLU A 364 0.41 -5.91 -24.11
N SER A 365 -0.32 -4.79 -24.06
CA SER A 365 -1.28 -4.50 -23.00
C SER A 365 -2.38 -5.56 -22.85
N ALA A 366 -2.88 -6.13 -23.94
CA ALA A 366 -3.98 -7.11 -23.89
C ALA A 366 -3.60 -8.40 -23.15
N ASP A 367 -2.45 -8.99 -23.49
CA ASP A 367 -1.93 -10.20 -22.86
C ASP A 367 -1.62 -9.93 -21.37
N LEU A 368 -0.99 -8.78 -21.09
CA LEU A 368 -0.72 -8.34 -19.72
C LEU A 368 -2.02 -8.16 -18.90
N PHE A 369 -3.05 -7.52 -19.47
CA PHE A 369 -4.34 -7.33 -18.81
C PHE A 369 -5.04 -8.66 -18.51
N GLN A 370 -4.96 -9.63 -19.41
CA GLN A 370 -5.53 -10.95 -19.19
C GLN A 370 -4.85 -11.66 -18.01
N VAL A 371 -3.52 -11.56 -17.92
CA VAL A 371 -2.74 -12.14 -16.81
C VAL A 371 -3.09 -11.45 -15.50
N VAL A 372 -3.12 -10.12 -15.46
CA VAL A 372 -3.54 -9.36 -14.27
C VAL A 372 -4.97 -9.74 -13.85
N ALA A 373 -5.90 -9.89 -14.80
CA ALA A 373 -7.27 -10.30 -14.49
C ALA A 373 -7.31 -11.73 -13.89
N ARG A 374 -6.53 -12.66 -14.43
CA ARG A 374 -6.39 -14.02 -13.93
C ARG A 374 -5.81 -14.05 -12.52
N GLU A 375 -4.75 -13.29 -12.26
CA GLU A 375 -4.11 -13.18 -10.95
C GLU A 375 -5.02 -12.53 -9.92
N VAL A 376 -5.74 -11.47 -10.30
CA VAL A 376 -6.77 -10.87 -9.44
C VAL A 376 -7.84 -11.90 -9.08
N GLY A 377 -8.29 -12.71 -10.05
CA GLY A 377 -9.22 -13.80 -9.80
C GLY A 377 -8.66 -14.88 -8.86
N ALA A 378 -7.42 -15.31 -9.08
CA ALA A 378 -6.73 -16.28 -8.24
C ALA A 378 -6.51 -15.73 -6.81
N GLY A 379 -6.17 -14.46 -6.69
CA GLY A 379 -5.98 -13.77 -5.42
C GLY A 379 -7.24 -13.75 -4.54
N MET A 380 -8.42 -13.66 -5.15
CA MET A 380 -9.71 -13.77 -4.43
C MET A 380 -9.99 -15.17 -3.88
N SER A 381 -9.25 -16.20 -4.33
CA SER A 381 -9.41 -17.59 -3.90
C SER A 381 -8.42 -18.03 -2.81
N PHE A 382 -7.52 -17.15 -2.35
CA PHE A 382 -6.54 -17.52 -1.33
C PHE A 382 -7.20 -17.93 -0.02
N THR A 383 -6.76 -19.08 0.50
CA THR A 383 -7.14 -19.53 1.84
C THR A 383 -6.13 -19.03 2.88
N PRO A 384 -6.55 -18.84 4.14
CA PRO A 384 -5.64 -18.41 5.20
C PRO A 384 -4.44 -19.36 5.37
N THR A 385 -4.66 -20.66 5.16
CA THR A 385 -3.62 -21.68 5.24
C THR A 385 -2.54 -21.50 4.19
N LEU A 386 -2.89 -21.08 2.96
CA LEU A 386 -1.92 -20.78 1.91
C LEU A 386 -1.04 -19.58 2.29
N LEU A 387 -1.66 -18.53 2.84
CA LEU A 387 -0.93 -17.32 3.28
C LEU A 387 0.03 -17.58 4.44
N THR A 388 -0.25 -18.58 5.28
CA THR A 388 0.58 -18.92 6.45
C THR A 388 1.63 -20.00 6.19
N LYS A 389 1.46 -20.83 5.14
CA LYS A 389 2.35 -21.98 4.89
C LYS A 389 3.68 -21.59 4.26
N ASP A 390 3.68 -20.59 3.39
CA ASP A 390 4.88 -20.05 2.77
C ASP A 390 4.89 -18.52 2.90
N PRO A 391 5.36 -17.97 4.04
CA PRO A 391 5.44 -16.51 4.22
C PRO A 391 6.26 -15.82 3.12
N PHE A 392 7.15 -16.57 2.48
CA PHE A 392 8.03 -16.14 1.39
C PHE A 392 7.39 -16.16 0.00
N ILE A 393 6.38 -17.01 -0.27
CA ILE A 393 5.92 -17.24 -1.66
C ILE A 393 4.93 -16.19 -2.17
N CYS A 394 4.19 -15.48 -1.31
CA CYS A 394 2.96 -14.81 -1.76
C CYS A 394 3.08 -13.32 -2.20
N THR A 395 4.22 -12.70 -2.51
CA THR A 395 4.24 -11.29 -3.01
C THR A 395 4.59 -11.12 -4.46
N ASP A 396 5.29 -12.08 -5.03
CA ASP A 396 5.91 -11.86 -6.35
C ASP A 396 4.96 -12.26 -7.49
N TRP A 397 3.68 -12.46 -7.17
CA TRP A 397 2.60 -12.76 -8.11
C TRP A 397 1.97 -11.50 -8.67
#